data_AF-A9YJV3-F1
#
_entry.id   AF-A9YJV3-F1
#
_cell.length_a   1.000
_cell.length_b   1.000
_cell.length_c   1.000
_cell.angle_alpha   90.00
_cell.angle_beta   90.00
_cell.angle_gamma   90.00
#
_symmetry.space_group_name_H-M   'P 1'
#
loop_
_entity.id
_entity.type
_entity.pdbx_description
1 polymer ?
#
loop_
_entity_poly.entity_id
_entity_poly.type
_entity_poly.pdbx_seq_one_letter_code
_entity_poly.pdbx_strand_id
1 'polypeptide(L)'
;NLKEGQQVSFTAQIQLLKCPEDPRDWTQTIHISPVGINEVMQIQLTMLCSCPCENPGSIGYQVQANSCSGHGTSMCGICNCDDSYFGNKCECSATDLTSKFANDTSCRADSTSTTDCSGRGHCVCGACECHKRPNPIEIISGKHCECDNFSCERNRNQLCSGPDHGTCECGRCKCKPGWTGSNCGCQESNDTCMPPGGGEICSGHGTCECGVCKCTVNDQGRFSGRHCEKCPTCSG
;
A
#
# COMPACT_ATOMS: atom_id res chain seq x y z
N ASN A 1 52.49 38.53 -8.22
CA ASN A 1 53.96 38.62 -8.03
C ASN A 1 54.36 37.71 -6.89
N LEU A 2 54.79 36.49 -7.22
CA LEU A 2 55.43 35.57 -6.29
C LEU A 2 56.91 35.93 -6.19
N LYS A 3 57.45 35.93 -4.97
CA LYS A 3 58.88 36.15 -4.72
C LYS A 3 59.59 34.82 -4.53
N GLU A 4 60.89 34.80 -4.84
CA GLU A 4 61.74 33.63 -4.61
C GLU A 4 61.68 33.21 -3.13
N GLY A 5 61.47 31.90 -2.88
CA GLY A 5 61.31 31.34 -1.54
C GLY A 5 59.89 31.36 -0.95
N GLN A 6 58.88 31.93 -1.63
CA GLN A 6 57.49 31.82 -1.18
C GLN A 6 56.88 30.46 -1.54
N GLN A 7 56.27 29.80 -0.55
CA GLN A 7 55.44 28.62 -0.75
C GLN A 7 53.98 29.02 -0.97
N VAL A 8 53.34 28.41 -1.95
CA VAL A 8 51.90 28.54 -2.20
C VAL A 8 51.23 27.18 -2.13
N SER A 9 50.00 27.17 -1.63
CA SER A 9 49.17 25.97 -1.49
C SER A 9 47.92 26.11 -2.35
N PHE A 10 47.61 25.05 -3.10
CA PHE A 10 46.40 24.96 -3.91
C PHE A 10 45.51 23.84 -3.39
N THR A 11 44.20 24.03 -3.45
CA THR A 11 43.20 23.01 -3.11
C THR A 11 42.41 22.67 -4.37
N ALA A 12 42.46 21.41 -4.78
CA ALA A 12 41.67 20.89 -5.88
C ALA A 12 40.53 20.02 -5.33
N GLN A 13 39.33 20.17 -5.88
CA GLN A 13 38.18 19.30 -5.61
C GLN A 13 37.85 18.52 -6.87
N ILE A 14 37.78 17.20 -6.73
CA ILE A 14 37.46 16.28 -7.83
C ILE A 14 36.10 15.67 -7.52
N GLN A 15 35.15 15.83 -8.44
CA GLN A 15 33.80 15.29 -8.30
C GLN A 15 33.47 14.44 -9.53
N LEU A 16 32.96 13.24 -9.27
CA LEU A 16 32.42 12.38 -10.32
C LEU A 16 31.00 12.81 -10.65
N LEU A 17 30.73 13.16 -11.92
CA LEU A 17 29.38 13.55 -12.37
C LEU A 17 28.53 12.35 -12.79
N LYS A 18 29.14 11.40 -13.50
CA LYS A 18 28.54 10.14 -13.94
C LYS A 18 29.63 9.08 -14.02
N CYS A 19 29.27 7.83 -13.76
CA CYS A 19 30.10 6.69 -14.08
C CYS A 19 30.26 6.53 -15.59
N PRO A 20 31.50 6.35 -16.10
CA PRO A 20 31.73 5.93 -17.48
C PRO A 20 31.00 4.61 -17.79
N GLU A 21 30.50 4.49 -19.01
CA GLU A 21 29.78 3.28 -19.45
C GLU A 21 30.70 2.07 -19.58
N ASP A 22 31.95 2.31 -19.98
CA ASP A 22 32.98 1.27 -20.05
C ASP A 22 33.69 1.13 -18.70
N PRO A 23 33.67 -0.06 -18.06
CA PRO A 23 34.40 -0.31 -16.81
C PRO A 23 35.91 -0.08 -16.90
N ARG A 24 36.49 -0.16 -18.11
CA ARG A 24 37.92 0.13 -18.33
C ARG A 24 38.25 1.59 -18.03
N ASP A 25 37.27 2.48 -18.15
CA ASP A 25 37.43 3.91 -17.88
C ASP A 25 37.19 4.27 -16.41
N TRP A 26 36.85 3.32 -15.54
CA TRP A 26 36.64 3.59 -14.11
C TRP A 26 37.93 3.90 -13.35
N THR A 27 39.09 3.60 -13.94
CA THR A 27 40.38 4.03 -13.42
C THR A 27 40.96 5.10 -14.33
N GLN A 28 41.14 6.31 -13.80
CA GLN A 28 41.67 7.46 -14.54
C GLN A 28 42.90 8.01 -13.84
N THR A 29 43.81 8.58 -14.63
CA THR A 29 45.00 9.25 -14.09
C THR A 29 44.94 10.73 -14.42
N ILE A 30 44.91 11.58 -13.39
CA ILE A 30 44.87 13.04 -13.52
C ILE A 30 46.27 13.59 -13.20
N HIS A 31 46.79 14.42 -14.09
CA HIS A 31 48.07 15.11 -13.90
C HIS A 31 47.83 16.56 -13.55
N ILE A 32 48.41 17.03 -12.45
CA ILE A 32 48.40 18.44 -12.05
C ILE A 32 49.84 18.91 -12.00
N SER A 33 50.18 19.88 -12.84
CA SER A 33 51.51 20.49 -12.87
C SER A 33 51.43 22.00 -13.05
N PRO A 34 52.34 22.76 -12.44
CA PRO A 34 52.48 24.19 -12.72
C PRO A 34 53.10 24.39 -14.11
N VAL A 35 52.62 25.39 -14.84
CA VAL A 35 53.15 25.73 -16.16
C VAL A 35 54.61 26.15 -16.05
N GLY A 36 55.50 25.51 -16.82
CA GLY A 36 56.92 25.87 -16.88
C GLY A 36 57.85 25.13 -15.91
N ILE A 37 57.34 24.13 -15.18
CA ILE A 37 58.15 23.22 -14.33
C ILE A 37 57.92 21.77 -14.81
N ASN A 38 58.96 20.94 -14.74
CA ASN A 38 58.90 19.53 -15.17
C ASN A 38 58.35 18.58 -14.09
N GLU A 39 57.95 19.08 -12.93
CA GLU A 39 57.37 18.29 -11.84
C GLU A 39 55.87 18.13 -12.04
N VAL A 40 55.36 16.92 -11.86
CA VAL A 40 53.95 16.56 -12.05
C VAL A 40 53.45 15.81 -10.83
N MET A 41 52.29 16.22 -10.32
CA MET A 41 51.52 15.44 -9.35
C MET A 41 50.56 14.52 -10.08
N GLN A 42 50.69 13.21 -9.85
CA GLN A 42 49.84 12.19 -10.44
C GLN A 42 48.77 11.74 -9.43
N ILE A 43 47.51 11.81 -9.82
CA ILE A 43 46.37 11.32 -9.03
C ILE A 43 45.78 10.12 -9.77
N GLN A 44 45.86 8.94 -9.15
CA GLN A 44 45.16 7.75 -9.63
C GLN A 44 43.77 7.72 -9.00
N LEU A 45 42.75 7.97 -9.83
CA LEU A 45 41.35 7.98 -9.43
C LEU A 45 40.70 6.64 -9.79
N THR A 46 40.14 5.94 -8.81
CA THR A 46 39.31 4.75 -9.01
C THR A 46 37.87 5.08 -8.65
N MET A 47 36.96 4.94 -9.63
CA MET A 47 35.55 5.24 -9.49
C MET A 47 34.80 4.01 -8.95
N LEU A 48 33.97 4.21 -7.93
CA LEU A 48 33.14 3.16 -7.33
C LEU A 48 31.77 3.13 -8.01
N CYS A 49 31.72 2.47 -9.18
CA CYS A 49 30.53 2.43 -10.03
C CYS A 49 29.72 1.13 -9.93
N SER A 50 30.25 0.11 -9.27
CA SER A 50 29.54 -1.14 -8.94
C SER A 50 29.56 -1.41 -7.44
N CYS A 51 28.62 -2.24 -7.00
CA CYS A 51 28.56 -2.69 -5.62
C CYS A 51 29.33 -4.03 -5.48
N PRO A 52 30.06 -4.26 -4.37
CA PRO A 52 30.77 -5.53 -4.15
C PRO A 52 29.86 -6.78 -4.25
N CYS A 53 28.58 -6.65 -3.86
CA CYS A 53 27.60 -7.74 -3.92
C CYS A 53 27.10 -8.09 -5.34
N GLU A 54 27.49 -7.32 -6.35
CA GLU A 54 27.21 -7.59 -7.77
C GLU A 54 28.28 -8.48 -8.40
N ASN A 55 29.39 -8.72 -7.70
CA ASN A 55 30.52 -9.45 -8.26
C ASN A 55 30.49 -10.95 -7.91
N PRO A 56 30.89 -11.83 -8.85
CA PRO A 56 31.05 -13.25 -8.59
C PRO A 56 31.91 -13.55 -7.36
N GLY A 57 31.46 -14.47 -6.52
CA GLY A 57 32.15 -14.88 -5.29
C GLY A 57 31.85 -14.02 -4.06
N SER A 58 31.05 -12.96 -4.18
CA SER A 58 30.52 -12.23 -3.02
C SER A 58 29.31 -12.95 -2.39
N ILE A 59 29.05 -12.70 -1.10
CA ILE A 59 27.88 -13.27 -0.39
C ILE A 59 26.55 -12.87 -1.07
N GLY A 60 26.52 -11.69 -1.68
CA GLY A 60 25.33 -11.18 -2.37
C GLY A 60 25.16 -11.67 -3.81
N TYR A 61 26.09 -12.49 -4.32
CA TYR A 61 26.09 -12.99 -5.69
C TYR A 61 25.88 -14.50 -5.73
N GLN A 62 24.75 -14.94 -6.28
CA GLN A 62 24.45 -16.36 -6.42
C GLN A 62 23.86 -16.64 -7.80
N VAL A 63 24.58 -17.42 -8.61
CA VAL A 63 24.11 -17.90 -9.93
C VAL A 63 23.02 -18.95 -9.72
N GLN A 64 21.99 -18.95 -10.57
CA GLN A 64 20.84 -19.86 -10.48
C GLN A 64 20.27 -19.93 -9.06
N ALA A 65 20.11 -18.76 -8.43
CA ALA A 65 19.69 -18.68 -7.05
C ALA A 65 18.27 -19.23 -6.87
N ASN A 66 18.05 -20.01 -5.81
CA ASN A 66 16.71 -20.49 -5.46
C ASN A 66 15.73 -19.33 -5.19
N SER A 67 16.23 -18.19 -4.70
CA SER A 67 15.45 -16.95 -4.53
C SER A 67 14.96 -16.37 -5.86
N CYS A 68 15.64 -16.71 -6.96
CA CYS A 68 15.33 -16.35 -8.34
C CYS A 68 14.76 -17.56 -9.11
N SER A 69 14.08 -18.46 -8.43
CA SER A 69 13.43 -19.65 -9.01
C SER A 69 14.39 -20.57 -9.79
N GLY A 70 15.71 -20.45 -9.57
CA GLY A 70 16.73 -21.17 -10.34
C GLY A 70 16.96 -20.66 -11.76
N HIS A 71 16.30 -19.58 -12.17
CA HIS A 71 16.30 -19.04 -13.54
C HIS A 71 16.90 -17.62 -13.61
N GLY A 72 17.90 -17.37 -12.78
CA GLY A 72 18.60 -16.09 -12.75
C GLY A 72 19.68 -16.03 -11.69
N THR A 73 20.43 -14.94 -11.71
CA THR A 73 21.49 -14.65 -10.75
C THR A 73 20.97 -13.64 -9.72
N SER A 74 21.04 -13.99 -8.43
CA SER A 74 20.79 -13.04 -7.35
C SER A 74 22.02 -12.13 -7.21
N MET A 75 21.83 -10.83 -7.34
CA MET A 75 22.84 -9.78 -7.14
C MET A 75 22.30 -8.78 -6.11
N CYS A 76 22.94 -8.69 -4.95
CA CYS A 76 22.51 -7.83 -3.83
C CYS A 76 21.06 -8.07 -3.37
N GLY A 77 20.53 -9.29 -3.54
CA GLY A 77 19.16 -9.66 -3.17
C GLY A 77 18.10 -9.38 -4.24
N ILE A 78 18.51 -8.87 -5.41
CA ILE A 78 17.65 -8.68 -6.59
C ILE A 78 18.01 -9.74 -7.63
N CYS A 79 17.02 -10.25 -8.36
CA CYS A 79 17.24 -11.25 -9.39
C CYS A 79 17.49 -10.62 -10.76
N ASN A 80 18.63 -10.97 -11.37
CA ASN A 80 18.91 -10.75 -12.79
C ASN A 80 18.56 -12.04 -13.55
N CYS A 81 17.44 -12.04 -14.27
CA CYS A 81 16.88 -13.25 -14.88
C CYS A 81 17.64 -13.70 -16.13
N ASP A 82 17.64 -15.01 -16.34
CA ASP A 82 18.15 -15.63 -17.55
C ASP A 82 17.26 -15.29 -18.76
N ASP A 83 17.78 -15.45 -19.97
CA ASP A 83 17.04 -15.18 -21.20
C ASP A 83 15.70 -15.92 -21.21
N SER A 84 14.63 -15.21 -21.59
CA SER A 84 13.24 -15.71 -21.59
C SER A 84 12.59 -15.87 -20.23
N TYR A 85 13.24 -15.53 -19.11
CA TYR A 85 12.60 -15.47 -17.80
C TYR A 85 12.39 -14.02 -17.32
N PHE A 86 11.31 -13.80 -16.57
CA PHE A 86 10.96 -12.48 -16.05
C PHE A 86 10.17 -12.60 -14.74
N GLY A 87 9.93 -11.45 -14.10
CA GLY A 87 9.37 -11.37 -12.75
C GLY A 87 10.45 -11.05 -11.71
N ASN A 88 10.03 -10.68 -10.50
CA ASN A 88 10.95 -10.24 -9.45
C ASN A 88 11.86 -11.38 -8.95
N LYS A 89 11.44 -12.63 -9.18
CA LYS A 89 12.15 -13.85 -8.82
C LYS A 89 12.35 -14.76 -10.03
N CYS A 90 12.31 -14.23 -11.25
CA CYS A 90 12.43 -15.01 -12.49
C CYS A 90 11.48 -16.21 -12.55
N GLU A 91 10.31 -16.05 -11.94
CA GLU A 91 9.33 -17.11 -11.74
C GLU A 91 8.49 -17.39 -13.00
N CYS A 92 8.65 -16.58 -14.05
CA CYS A 92 7.88 -16.68 -15.29
C CYS A 92 8.76 -16.90 -16.50
N SER A 93 8.27 -17.75 -17.42
CA SER A 93 8.89 -18.02 -18.70
C SER A 93 8.12 -17.39 -19.86
N ALA A 94 8.85 -16.88 -20.86
CA ALA A 94 8.29 -16.37 -22.10
C ALA A 94 7.62 -17.46 -22.94
N THR A 95 7.96 -18.74 -22.74
CA THR A 95 7.28 -19.85 -23.41
C THR A 95 5.88 -20.10 -22.84
N ASP A 96 5.66 -19.85 -21.55
CA ASP A 96 4.33 -19.92 -20.93
C ASP A 96 3.39 -18.82 -21.45
N LEU A 97 3.94 -17.74 -22.00
CA LEU A 97 3.19 -16.65 -22.63
C LEU A 97 2.39 -17.12 -23.85
N THR A 98 2.85 -18.14 -24.57
CA THR A 98 2.18 -18.65 -25.78
C THR A 98 0.87 -19.38 -25.49
N SER A 99 0.66 -19.86 -24.25
CA SER A 99 -0.56 -20.58 -23.87
C SER A 99 -1.48 -19.80 -22.91
N LYS A 100 -0.97 -18.79 -22.18
CA LYS A 100 -1.75 -18.06 -21.17
C LYS A 100 -1.77 -16.53 -21.29
N PHE A 101 -0.97 -15.92 -22.16
CA PHE A 101 -0.86 -14.46 -22.27
C PHE A 101 -1.12 -13.90 -23.67
N ALA A 102 -1.68 -14.70 -24.59
CA ALA A 102 -2.34 -14.15 -25.79
C ALA A 102 -3.57 -13.28 -25.43
N ASN A 103 -3.98 -13.25 -24.16
CA ASN A 103 -4.92 -12.27 -23.61
C ASN A 103 -4.20 -11.46 -22.53
N ASP A 104 -3.97 -10.18 -22.84
CA ASP A 104 -3.48 -9.06 -22.00
C ASP A 104 -4.40 -8.75 -20.79
N THR A 105 -5.05 -9.77 -20.21
CA THR A 105 -6.21 -9.62 -19.31
C THR A 105 -6.08 -10.35 -17.97
N SER A 106 -4.99 -11.09 -17.69
CA SER A 106 -4.91 -11.90 -16.45
C SER A 106 -5.00 -11.06 -15.17
N CYS A 107 -4.38 -9.88 -15.19
CA CYS A 107 -4.38 -8.91 -14.09
C CYS A 107 -5.53 -7.89 -14.14
N ARG A 108 -6.40 -7.98 -15.16
CA ARG A 108 -7.58 -7.13 -15.28
C ARG A 108 -8.77 -7.88 -14.70
N ALA A 109 -9.60 -7.15 -13.96
CA ALA A 109 -10.81 -7.72 -13.36
C ALA A 109 -11.75 -8.28 -14.45
N ASP A 110 -11.94 -7.50 -15.50
CA ASP A 110 -12.80 -7.82 -16.64
C ASP A 110 -12.12 -7.46 -17.97
N SER A 111 -12.59 -8.06 -19.06
CA SER A 111 -12.10 -7.81 -20.43
C SER A 111 -12.33 -6.38 -20.93
N THR A 112 -13.18 -5.61 -20.25
CA THR A 112 -13.45 -4.20 -20.53
C THR A 112 -12.61 -3.24 -19.68
N SER A 113 -12.01 -3.72 -18.58
CA SER A 113 -11.10 -2.90 -17.78
C SER A 113 -9.83 -2.64 -18.58
N THR A 114 -9.33 -1.42 -18.54
CA THR A 114 -7.99 -1.06 -19.04
C THR A 114 -6.97 -0.95 -17.90
N THR A 115 -7.43 -1.11 -16.66
CA THR A 115 -6.60 -0.93 -15.47
C THR A 115 -6.25 -2.29 -14.87
N ASP A 116 -4.95 -2.55 -14.79
CA ASP A 116 -4.42 -3.74 -14.13
C ASP A 116 -4.47 -3.58 -12.61
N CYS A 117 -4.80 -4.66 -11.91
CA CYS A 117 -4.80 -4.72 -10.45
C CYS A 117 -5.59 -3.59 -9.78
N SER A 118 -6.69 -3.16 -10.42
CA SER A 118 -7.54 -2.05 -9.99
C SER A 118 -6.79 -0.74 -9.71
N GLY A 119 -5.57 -0.58 -10.26
CA GLY A 119 -4.69 0.56 -9.99
C GLY A 119 -4.10 0.58 -8.58
N ARG A 120 -4.25 -0.51 -7.82
CA ARG A 120 -3.82 -0.65 -6.42
C ARG A 120 -2.81 -1.77 -6.22
N GLY A 121 -2.14 -2.18 -7.30
CA GLY A 121 -1.11 -3.21 -7.29
C GLY A 121 -0.27 -3.19 -8.55
N HIS A 122 0.77 -4.01 -8.56
CA HIS A 122 1.58 -4.29 -9.73
C HIS A 122 1.20 -5.64 -10.32
N CYS A 123 1.00 -5.71 -11.64
CA CYS A 123 0.84 -6.99 -12.31
C CYS A 123 2.21 -7.64 -12.47
N VAL A 124 2.45 -8.70 -11.72
CA VAL A 124 3.66 -9.51 -11.83
C VAL A 124 3.22 -10.89 -12.27
N CYS A 125 3.71 -11.35 -13.42
CA CYS A 125 3.49 -12.73 -13.83
C CYS A 125 2.00 -13.13 -13.99
N GLY A 126 1.14 -12.17 -14.36
CA GLY A 126 -0.30 -12.42 -14.52
C GLY A 126 -1.08 -12.53 -13.20
N ALA A 127 -0.45 -12.21 -12.07
CA ALA A 127 -1.07 -12.05 -10.77
C ALA A 127 -0.81 -10.64 -10.21
N CYS A 128 -1.71 -10.15 -9.35
CA CYS A 128 -1.56 -8.83 -8.77
C CYS A 128 -0.85 -8.88 -7.42
N GLU A 129 0.23 -8.11 -7.29
CA GLU A 129 0.87 -7.79 -6.03
C GLU A 129 0.32 -6.45 -5.52
N CYS A 130 -0.55 -6.49 -4.51
CA CYS A 130 -1.22 -5.29 -4.00
C CYS A 130 -0.28 -4.36 -3.23
N HIS A 131 -0.48 -3.06 -3.38
CA HIS A 131 0.33 -2.05 -2.72
C HIS A 131 0.21 -2.15 -1.19
N LYS A 132 1.37 -2.07 -0.51
CA LYS A 132 1.43 -2.00 0.94
C LYS A 132 1.16 -0.58 1.42
N ARG A 133 0.43 -0.46 2.53
CA ARG A 133 0.11 0.83 3.16
C ARG A 133 1.12 1.18 4.25
N PRO A 134 1.31 2.47 4.59
CA PRO A 134 2.16 2.87 5.72
C PRO A 134 1.67 2.30 7.06
N ASN A 135 0.35 2.21 7.24
CA ASN A 135 -0.27 1.54 8.37
C ASN A 135 -0.38 0.03 8.05
N PRO A 136 0.30 -0.86 8.79
CA PRO A 136 0.31 -2.29 8.49
C PRO A 136 -1.05 -2.98 8.71
N ILE A 137 -1.98 -2.33 9.43
CA ILE A 137 -3.33 -2.85 9.66
C ILE A 137 -4.24 -2.57 8.44
N GLU A 138 -3.88 -1.58 7.61
CA GLU A 138 -4.58 -1.27 6.37
C GLU A 138 -4.09 -2.18 5.25
N ILE A 139 -4.98 -3.07 4.81
CA ILE A 139 -4.66 -4.13 3.85
C ILE A 139 -5.50 -3.91 2.60
N ILE A 140 -4.84 -3.89 1.45
CA ILE A 140 -5.44 -4.03 0.13
C ILE A 140 -5.30 -5.50 -0.27
N SER A 141 -6.38 -6.11 -0.72
CA SER A 141 -6.46 -7.54 -1.01
C SER A 141 -7.38 -7.81 -2.20
N GLY A 142 -7.53 -9.09 -2.53
CA GLY A 142 -8.28 -9.53 -3.70
C GLY A 142 -7.37 -9.95 -4.84
N LYS A 143 -7.93 -10.69 -5.81
CA LYS A 143 -7.15 -11.24 -6.94
C LYS A 143 -6.60 -10.12 -7.83
N HIS A 144 -7.32 -9.02 -7.89
CA HIS A 144 -7.05 -7.85 -8.69
C HIS A 144 -6.91 -6.60 -7.82
N CYS A 145 -6.57 -6.77 -6.53
CA CYS A 145 -6.46 -5.68 -5.55
C CYS A 145 -7.72 -4.80 -5.45
N GLU A 146 -8.89 -5.43 -5.62
CA GLU A 146 -10.23 -4.83 -5.66
C GLU A 146 -10.85 -4.63 -4.26
N CYS A 147 -10.27 -5.23 -3.23
CA CYS A 147 -10.75 -5.13 -1.86
C CYS A 147 -9.79 -4.36 -0.95
N ASP A 148 -10.35 -3.76 0.10
CA ASP A 148 -9.60 -3.25 1.23
C ASP A 148 -10.42 -3.33 2.52
N ASN A 149 -9.73 -3.21 3.67
CA ASN A 149 -10.33 -3.30 5.00
C ASN A 149 -10.47 -1.94 5.71
N PHE A 150 -10.36 -0.81 4.99
CA PHE A 150 -10.32 0.52 5.60
C PHE A 150 -11.25 1.56 4.96
N SER A 151 -11.92 1.22 3.85
CA SER A 151 -12.84 2.11 3.12
C SER A 151 -14.33 1.88 3.45
N CYS A 152 -14.65 1.18 4.55
CA CYS A 152 -16.03 1.03 5.01
C CYS A 152 -16.61 2.31 5.65
N GLU A 153 -17.92 2.32 5.85
CA GLU A 153 -18.61 3.42 6.53
C GLU A 153 -18.14 3.60 7.98
N ARG A 154 -18.12 4.87 8.41
CA ARG A 154 -17.72 5.27 9.76
C ARG A 154 -18.92 5.81 10.53
N ASN A 155 -18.96 5.50 11.81
CA ASN A 155 -19.87 6.11 12.78
C ASN A 155 -19.04 6.68 13.91
N ARG A 156 -19.27 7.95 14.28
CA ARG A 156 -18.46 8.68 15.29
C ARG A 156 -16.94 8.52 15.05
N ASN A 157 -16.53 8.64 13.78
CA ASN A 157 -15.16 8.45 13.28
C ASN A 157 -14.57 7.03 13.41
N GLN A 158 -15.31 6.06 13.93
CA GLN A 158 -14.88 4.66 14.01
C GLN A 158 -15.40 3.85 12.83
N LEU A 159 -14.51 3.10 12.18
CA LEU A 159 -14.85 2.20 11.09
C LEU A 159 -15.80 1.11 11.60
N CYS A 160 -16.94 0.92 10.93
CA CYS A 160 -17.96 -0.04 11.35
C CYS A 160 -18.42 0.11 12.81
N SER A 161 -18.49 1.36 13.30
CA SER A 161 -18.82 1.69 14.69
C SER A 161 -17.84 1.11 15.73
N GLY A 162 -16.64 0.74 15.30
CA GLY A 162 -15.58 0.20 16.14
C GLY A 162 -15.52 -1.32 16.12
N PRO A 163 -14.38 -1.88 16.58
CA PRO A 163 -14.13 -3.32 16.52
C PRO A 163 -15.12 -4.13 17.36
N ASP A 164 -15.79 -3.53 18.35
CA ASP A 164 -16.81 -4.18 19.17
C ASP A 164 -18.15 -4.34 18.45
N HIS A 165 -18.38 -3.59 17.37
CA HIS A 165 -19.62 -3.56 16.61
C HIS A 165 -19.51 -4.26 15.25
N GLY A 166 -18.34 -4.21 14.61
CA GLY A 166 -18.15 -4.86 13.32
C GLY A 166 -16.73 -4.80 12.78
N THR A 167 -16.53 -5.55 11.70
CA THR A 167 -15.26 -5.60 10.96
C THR A 167 -15.49 -5.15 9.53
N CYS A 168 -14.55 -4.38 8.98
CA CYS A 168 -14.60 -3.98 7.57
C CYS A 168 -14.05 -5.09 6.68
N GLU A 169 -14.88 -5.57 5.75
CA GLU A 169 -14.50 -6.58 4.77
C GLU A 169 -14.85 -6.12 3.36
N CYS A 170 -13.83 -5.84 2.55
CA CYS A 170 -13.96 -5.42 1.16
C CYS A 170 -14.97 -4.26 0.96
N GLY A 171 -14.81 -3.19 1.76
CA GLY A 171 -15.67 -2.00 1.70
C GLY A 171 -17.07 -2.16 2.32
N ARG A 172 -17.40 -3.30 2.96
CA ARG A 172 -18.65 -3.48 3.69
C ARG A 172 -18.41 -3.85 5.15
N CYS A 173 -19.22 -3.29 6.05
CA CYS A 173 -19.17 -3.66 7.45
C CYS A 173 -19.90 -4.98 7.69
N LYS A 174 -19.17 -5.99 8.20
CA LYS A 174 -19.76 -7.18 8.79
C LYS A 174 -20.01 -6.93 10.26
N CYS A 175 -21.28 -6.77 10.62
CA CYS A 175 -21.67 -6.50 11.99
C CYS A 175 -21.55 -7.72 12.88
N LYS A 176 -21.13 -7.50 14.12
CA LYS A 176 -21.15 -8.49 15.18
C LYS A 176 -22.60 -8.73 15.66
N PRO A 177 -22.89 -9.87 16.30
CA PRO A 177 -24.22 -10.16 16.82
C PRO A 177 -24.75 -9.03 17.72
N GLY A 178 -26.01 -8.65 17.53
CA GLY A 178 -26.63 -7.53 18.25
C GLY A 178 -26.45 -6.16 17.59
N TRP A 179 -25.72 -6.09 16.46
CA TRP A 179 -25.51 -4.85 15.68
C TRP A 179 -25.95 -5.02 14.23
N THR A 180 -26.49 -3.95 13.67
CA THR A 180 -27.08 -3.90 12.33
C THR A 180 -26.84 -2.53 11.68
N GLY A 181 -27.22 -2.39 10.42
CA GLY A 181 -26.99 -1.21 9.58
C GLY A 181 -25.68 -1.28 8.79
N SER A 182 -25.55 -0.42 7.77
CA SER A 182 -24.40 -0.36 6.86
C SER A 182 -23.07 -0.05 7.58
N ASN A 183 -23.13 0.60 8.74
CA ASN A 183 -22.01 0.99 9.57
C ASN A 183 -21.98 0.28 10.95
N CYS A 184 -22.84 -0.71 11.19
CA CYS A 184 -22.99 -1.42 12.47
C CYS A 184 -23.27 -0.52 13.70
N GLY A 185 -23.84 0.66 13.45
CA GLY A 185 -24.16 1.63 14.50
C GLY A 185 -25.50 1.39 15.20
N CYS A 186 -26.30 0.48 14.68
CA CYS A 186 -27.69 0.27 15.08
C CYS A 186 -27.77 -0.99 15.96
N GLN A 187 -28.34 -0.88 17.15
CA GLN A 187 -28.58 -2.06 17.99
C GLN A 187 -29.74 -2.87 17.40
N GLU A 188 -29.57 -4.18 17.31
CA GLU A 188 -30.59 -5.11 16.78
C GLU A 188 -31.74 -5.33 17.77
N SER A 189 -31.45 -5.24 19.07
CA SER A 189 -32.45 -5.35 20.12
C SER A 189 -33.31 -4.09 20.25
N ASN A 190 -34.61 -4.31 20.52
CA ASN A 190 -35.57 -3.26 20.84
C ASN A 190 -35.72 -3.02 22.35
N ASP A 191 -34.90 -3.63 23.21
CA ASP A 191 -35.01 -3.55 24.66
C ASP A 191 -34.95 -2.10 25.18
N THR A 192 -34.17 -1.26 24.51
CA THR A 192 -34.02 0.17 24.83
C THR A 192 -35.25 1.01 24.49
N CYS A 193 -36.16 0.46 23.68
CA CYS A 193 -37.45 1.03 23.29
C CYS A 193 -38.62 0.49 24.13
N MET A 194 -38.36 -0.41 25.09
CA MET A 194 -39.38 -0.94 26.00
C MET A 194 -39.55 -0.03 27.22
N PRO A 195 -40.78 0.36 27.59
CA PRO A 195 -41.03 1.17 28.78
C PRO A 195 -40.63 0.47 30.09
N PRO A 196 -40.16 1.21 31.11
CA PRO A 196 -39.91 0.67 32.44
C PRO A 196 -41.25 0.26 33.08
N GLY A 197 -41.45 -1.05 33.27
CA GLY A 197 -42.70 -1.63 33.75
C GLY A 197 -43.35 -2.63 32.77
N GLY A 198 -42.77 -2.80 31.57
CA GLY A 198 -43.35 -3.64 30.52
C GLY A 198 -44.47 -2.93 29.75
N GLY A 199 -44.89 -3.51 28.63
CA GLY A 199 -45.88 -2.92 27.73
C GLY A 199 -45.47 -3.09 26.27
N GLU A 200 -45.99 -2.23 25.40
CA GLU A 200 -45.65 -2.23 23.98
C GLU A 200 -44.39 -1.39 23.69
N ILE A 201 -43.66 -1.79 22.65
CA ILE A 201 -42.52 -1.02 22.13
C ILE A 201 -42.97 0.41 21.84
N CYS A 202 -42.22 1.39 22.35
CA CYS A 202 -42.55 2.80 22.20
C CYS A 202 -44.00 3.12 22.63
N SER A 203 -44.49 2.44 23.67
CA SER A 203 -45.84 2.60 24.23
C SER A 203 -46.96 2.46 23.17
N GLY A 204 -46.70 1.76 22.06
CA GLY A 204 -47.66 1.62 20.95
C GLY A 204 -47.79 2.86 20.05
N HIS A 205 -47.00 3.90 20.31
CA HIS A 205 -47.11 5.22 19.67
C HIS A 205 -45.85 5.61 18.89
N GLY A 206 -45.10 4.64 18.37
CA GLY A 206 -43.88 4.88 17.62
C GLY A 206 -43.26 3.63 17.03
N THR A 207 -42.24 3.83 16.19
CA THR A 207 -41.37 2.76 15.69
C THR A 207 -40.02 2.80 16.41
N CYS A 208 -39.47 1.66 16.79
CA CYS A 208 -38.12 1.59 17.33
C CYS A 208 -37.11 1.57 16.19
N GLU A 209 -36.28 2.61 16.08
CA GLU A 209 -35.22 2.71 15.08
C GLU A 209 -33.88 2.86 15.80
N CYS A 210 -33.02 1.85 15.69
CA CYS A 210 -31.70 1.80 16.34
C CYS A 210 -31.73 2.06 17.85
N GLY A 211 -32.69 1.44 18.54
CA GLY A 211 -32.85 1.56 19.99
C GLY A 211 -33.39 2.92 20.44
N VAL A 212 -33.97 3.70 19.53
CA VAL A 212 -34.60 4.99 19.82
C VAL A 212 -36.02 4.99 19.25
N CYS A 213 -37.00 5.35 20.08
CA CYS A 213 -38.38 5.47 19.63
C CYS A 213 -38.58 6.70 18.75
N LYS A 214 -39.07 6.49 17.54
CA LYS A 214 -39.60 7.51 16.63
C LYS A 214 -41.11 7.61 16.84
N CYS A 215 -41.52 8.58 17.65
CA CYS A 215 -42.92 8.76 17.99
C CYS A 215 -43.75 9.23 16.79
N THR A 216 -44.93 8.66 16.63
CA THR A 216 -45.87 9.04 15.56
C THR A 216 -46.60 10.34 15.91
N VAL A 217 -47.08 11.01 14.87
CA VAL A 217 -47.97 12.16 14.97
C VAL A 217 -49.25 11.79 14.22
N ASN A 218 -50.38 11.81 14.91
CA ASN A 218 -51.68 11.43 14.34
C ASN A 218 -52.79 12.37 14.86
N ASP A 219 -54.02 12.12 14.45
CA ASP A 219 -55.19 12.95 14.79
C ASP A 219 -55.48 13.01 16.31
N GLN A 220 -54.94 12.07 17.09
CA GLN A 220 -55.06 12.02 18.56
C GLN A 220 -54.04 12.93 19.25
N GLY A 221 -52.96 13.29 18.58
CA GLY A 221 -51.94 14.17 19.15
C GLY A 221 -50.51 13.90 18.70
N ARG A 222 -49.60 14.64 19.32
CA ARG A 222 -48.15 14.45 19.18
C ARG A 222 -47.61 13.69 20.37
N PHE A 223 -47.22 12.43 20.16
CA PHE A 223 -46.55 11.63 21.17
C PHE A 223 -45.08 12.03 21.31
N SER A 224 -44.57 11.98 22.53
CA SER A 224 -43.20 12.39 22.89
C SER A 224 -42.71 11.64 24.13
N GLY A 225 -41.43 11.76 24.46
CA GLY A 225 -40.80 10.98 25.54
C GLY A 225 -39.85 9.92 25.00
N ARG A 226 -39.16 9.23 25.89
CA ARG A 226 -38.16 8.21 25.49
C ARG A 226 -38.82 7.00 24.85
N HIS A 227 -40.04 6.68 25.29
CA HIS A 227 -40.83 5.56 24.80
C HIS A 227 -42.19 6.04 24.25
N CYS A 228 -42.30 7.31 23.83
CA CYS A 228 -43.54 7.89 23.31
C CYS A 228 -44.72 7.89 24.30
N GLU A 229 -44.42 7.92 25.59
CA GLU A 229 -45.40 7.80 26.68
C GLU A 229 -46.16 9.11 26.99
N LYS A 230 -45.69 10.25 26.48
CA LYS A 230 -46.27 11.57 26.77
C LYS A 230 -47.07 12.08 25.58
N CYS A 231 -48.37 12.30 25.79
CA CYS A 231 -49.23 12.96 24.83
C CYS A 231 -49.86 14.22 25.46
N PRO A 232 -49.27 15.42 25.29
CA PRO A 232 -49.78 16.65 25.87
C PRO A 232 -51.15 17.08 25.34
N THR A 233 -51.54 16.58 24.17
CA THR A 233 -52.79 16.92 23.47
C THR A 233 -53.86 15.84 23.57
N CYS A 234 -53.56 14.69 24.18
CA CYS A 234 -54.54 13.64 24.40
C CYS A 234 -55.40 14.03 25.60
N SER A 235 -56.72 14.01 25.44
CA SER A 235 -57.68 14.17 26.54
C SER A 235 -57.47 13.03 27.54
N GLY A 236 -57.17 13.36 28.80
CA GLY A 236 -56.96 12.39 29.89
C GLY A 236 -58.19 11.57 30.22
#